data_AF-F4LW07-F1
#
_entry.id   AF-F4LW07-F1
#
_cell.length_a   1.000
_cell.length_b   1.000
_cell.length_c   1.000
_cell.angle_alpha   90.00
_cell.angle_beta   90.00
_cell.angle_gamma   90.00
#
_symmetry.space_group_name_H-M   'P 1'
#
loop_
_entity.id
_entity.type
_entity.pdbx_description
1 polymer ?
#
loop_
_entity_poly.entity_id
_entity_poly.type
_entity_poly.pdbx_seq_one_letter_code
_entity_poly.pdbx_strand_id
1 'polypeptide(L)'
;MYYYEQPSEKKWLGPENLKKIAICILIVILVLCMKKINIPVTKTALAKIGYFISDYSYEFKDLAEVANNISQVSKSIPVIGQKKQELLPMPVDGEVSSEYGMRLHPILKEQRMHNGIDIVQKEGIPVKSVLDGVVFSVGQDKEMGNMVRIRHDNNLVTVYAHLKDVYVKEQEEVKQGFIIGTVGKTGLAETPHLHFEIWHNDKAEDPKKWLNMLDEDAQEELNEFKSL
;
A
#
# COMPACT_ATOMS: atom_id res chain seq x y z
N MET A 1 21.04 -2.70 25.87
CA MET A 1 19.93 -1.74 25.74
C MET A 1 20.40 -0.69 24.74
N TYR A 2 20.07 -0.84 23.46
CA TYR A 2 20.49 0.08 22.40
C TYR A 2 19.39 1.10 22.17
N TYR A 3 19.66 2.37 22.43
CA TYR A 3 18.79 3.49 22.08
C TYR A 3 19.00 3.83 20.60
N TYR A 4 17.92 3.82 19.82
CA TYR A 4 17.93 4.38 18.46
C TYR A 4 17.69 5.89 18.57
N GLU A 5 18.70 6.70 18.26
CA GLU A 5 18.53 8.14 18.09
C GLU A 5 17.79 8.42 16.78
N GLN A 6 16.67 9.15 16.87
CA GLN A 6 15.92 9.61 15.69
C GLN A 6 16.76 10.64 14.90
N PRO A 7 16.81 10.58 13.56
CA PRO A 7 17.63 11.51 12.78
C PRO A 7 17.02 12.91 12.85
N SER A 8 17.81 13.88 13.33
CA SER A 8 17.40 15.29 13.37
C SER A 8 16.99 15.77 11.97
N GLU A 9 15.77 16.30 11.84
CA GLU A 9 15.30 16.93 10.61
C GLU A 9 16.31 17.98 10.12
N LYS A 10 17.05 17.66 9.05
CA LYS A 10 17.94 18.62 8.39
C LYS A 10 17.09 19.70 7.73
N LYS A 11 16.96 20.85 8.40
CA LYS A 11 16.33 22.06 7.89
C LYS A 11 17.10 22.57 6.66
N TRP A 12 16.73 22.07 5.49
CA TRP A 12 17.37 22.39 4.20
C TRP A 12 17.24 23.88 3.81
N LEU A 13 16.30 24.58 4.43
CA LEU A 13 16.07 26.02 4.37
C LEU A 13 16.95 26.79 5.38
N GLY A 14 18.21 26.39 5.48
CA GLY A 14 19.20 27.14 6.24
C GLY A 14 19.42 28.54 5.64
N PRO A 15 19.76 29.55 6.46
CA PRO A 15 19.95 30.93 5.99
C PRO A 15 21.02 31.05 4.89
N GLU A 16 21.99 30.14 4.81
CA GLU A 16 22.96 30.10 3.71
C GLU A 16 22.37 29.64 2.38
N ASN A 17 21.51 28.61 2.40
CA ASN A 17 20.85 28.12 1.18
C ASN A 17 19.84 29.14 0.65
N LEU A 18 19.15 29.85 1.55
CA LEU A 18 18.26 30.96 1.18
C LEU A 18 19.03 32.11 0.52
N LYS A 19 20.23 32.45 1.02
CA LYS A 19 21.10 33.44 0.36
C LYS A 19 21.50 33.00 -1.05
N LYS A 20 21.86 31.72 -1.24
CA LYS A 20 22.21 31.17 -2.57
C LYS A 20 21.03 31.22 -3.54
N ILE A 21 19.84 30.83 -3.10
CA ILE A 21 18.61 30.89 -3.91
C ILE A 21 18.29 32.34 -4.29
N ALA A 22 18.40 33.29 -3.36
CA ALA A 22 18.16 34.70 -3.62
C ALA A 22 19.13 35.28 -4.68
N ILE A 23 20.41 34.91 -4.62
CA ILE A 23 21.41 35.30 -5.62
C ILE A 23 21.06 34.74 -7.00
N CYS A 24 20.65 33.46 -7.08
CA CYS A 24 20.23 32.84 -8.34
C CYS A 24 19.03 33.56 -8.97
N ILE A 25 18.02 33.89 -8.17
CA ILE A 25 16.84 34.61 -8.64
C ILE A 25 17.22 36.02 -9.14
N LEU A 26 18.11 36.73 -8.44
CA LEU A 26 18.62 38.04 -8.85
C LEU A 26 19.34 38.00 -10.20
N ILE A 27 20.17 36.97 -10.43
CA ILE A 27 20.87 36.78 -11.71
C ILE A 27 19.86 36.52 -12.84
N VAL A 28 18.85 35.68 -12.60
CA VAL A 28 17.80 35.40 -13.60
C VAL A 28 17.02 36.67 -13.95
N ILE A 29 16.62 37.47 -12.96
CA ILE A 29 15.91 38.73 -13.18
C ILE A 29 16.80 39.72 -13.95
N LEU A 30 18.08 39.84 -13.60
CA LEU A 30 19.03 40.70 -14.30
C LEU A 30 19.15 40.31 -15.79
N VAL A 31 19.24 39.01 -16.09
CA VAL A 31 19.30 38.49 -17.47
C VAL A 31 18.00 38.81 -18.23
N LEU A 32 16.84 38.67 -17.59
CA LEU A 32 15.55 39.01 -18.20
C LEU A 32 15.41 40.53 -18.46
N CYS A 33 15.89 41.37 -17.53
CA CYS A 33 15.95 42.82 -17.72
C CYS A 33 16.92 43.21 -18.85
N MET A 34 18.09 42.58 -18.93
CA MET A 34 19.06 42.80 -20.01
C MET A 34 18.50 42.42 -21.38
N LYS A 35 17.66 41.37 -21.47
CA LYS A 35 16.96 41.01 -22.72
C LYS A 35 15.93 42.04 -23.17
N LYS A 36 15.37 42.82 -22.24
CA LYS A 36 14.37 43.85 -22.53
C LYS A 36 15.00 45.17 -23.00
N ILE A 37 16.28 45.39 -22.71
CA ILE A 37 17.03 46.61 -23.05
C ILE A 37 17.87 46.35 -24.32
N ASN A 38 17.45 46.93 -25.45
CA ASN A 38 18.08 46.74 -26.78
C ASN A 38 19.30 47.65 -27.00
N ILE A 39 20.35 47.49 -26.18
CA ILE A 39 21.61 48.22 -26.29
C ILE A 39 22.70 47.27 -26.84
N PRO A 40 23.63 47.72 -27.70
CA PRO A 40 24.64 46.84 -28.30
C PRO A 40 25.50 46.06 -27.28
N VAL A 41 25.77 46.63 -26.11
CA VAL A 41 26.52 45.97 -25.02
C VAL A 41 25.79 44.74 -24.45
N THR A 42 24.44 44.78 -24.35
CA THR A 42 23.67 43.63 -23.83
C THR A 42 23.62 42.47 -24.82
N LYS A 43 23.61 42.75 -26.14
CA LYS A 43 23.70 41.72 -27.18
C LYS A 43 25.03 40.99 -27.17
N THR A 44 26.15 41.70 -27.00
CA THR A 44 27.49 41.09 -26.90
C THR A 44 27.65 40.27 -25.63
N ALA A 45 27.11 40.74 -24.50
CA ALA A 45 27.10 39.98 -23.24
C ALA A 45 26.24 38.70 -23.34
N LEU A 46 25.05 38.78 -23.94
CA LEU A 46 24.19 37.62 -24.18
C LEU A 46 24.82 36.59 -25.13
N ALA A 47 25.60 37.03 -26.13
CA ALA A 47 26.33 36.15 -27.02
C ALA A 47 27.44 35.36 -26.30
N LYS A 48 28.19 36.00 -25.39
CA LYS A 48 29.21 35.32 -24.56
C LYS A 48 28.60 34.31 -23.59
N ILE A 49 27.47 34.66 -22.96
CA ILE A 49 26.71 33.74 -22.11
C ILE A 49 26.17 32.56 -22.95
N GLY A 50 25.67 32.81 -24.16
CA GLY A 50 25.24 31.77 -25.08
C GLY A 50 26.36 30.80 -25.46
N TYR A 51 27.58 31.32 -25.70
CA TYR A 51 28.77 30.51 -25.99
C TYR A 51 29.20 29.64 -24.78
N PHE A 52 29.11 30.21 -23.58
CA PHE A 52 29.41 29.50 -22.34
C PHE A 52 28.37 28.39 -22.02
N ILE A 53 27.10 28.63 -22.35
CA ILE A 53 26.03 27.64 -22.24
C ILE A 53 26.17 26.54 -23.31
N SER A 54 26.63 26.87 -24.52
CA SER A 54 26.83 25.86 -25.57
C SER A 54 27.96 24.87 -25.25
N ASP A 55 29.03 25.32 -24.58
CA ASP A 55 30.09 24.41 -24.08
C ASP A 55 29.54 23.43 -23.03
N TYR A 56 28.69 23.90 -22.11
CA TYR A 56 28.01 23.04 -21.13
C TYR A 56 26.97 22.10 -21.78
N SER A 57 26.36 22.51 -22.90
CA SER A 57 25.33 21.72 -23.60
C SER A 57 25.87 20.45 -24.27
N TYR A 58 27.18 20.38 -24.55
CA TYR A 58 27.83 19.16 -25.02
C TYR A 58 27.81 18.04 -23.95
N GLU A 59 28.06 18.37 -22.68
CA GLU A 59 27.92 17.40 -21.56
C GLU A 59 26.46 16.97 -21.33
N PHE A 60 25.48 17.84 -21.63
CA PHE A 60 24.06 17.48 -21.51
C PHE A 60 23.51 16.64 -22.67
N LYS A 61 24.16 16.68 -23.84
CA LYS A 61 23.81 15.82 -24.97
C LYS A 61 24.07 14.35 -24.64
N ASP A 62 25.19 14.09 -23.96
CA ASP A 62 25.52 12.78 -23.41
C ASP A 62 24.50 12.36 -22.34
N LEU A 63 23.98 13.28 -21.53
CA LEU A 63 22.91 12.98 -20.57
C LEU A 63 21.58 12.60 -21.23
N ALA A 64 21.22 13.19 -22.37
CA ALA A 64 20.01 12.83 -23.11
C ALA A 64 20.15 11.45 -23.78
N GLU A 65 21.34 11.11 -24.28
CA GLU A 65 21.64 9.81 -24.85
C GLU A 65 21.72 8.73 -23.75
N VAL A 66 22.37 9.03 -22.63
CA VAL A 66 22.37 8.18 -21.42
C VAL A 66 20.95 8.01 -20.88
N ALA A 67 20.11 9.05 -20.85
CA ALA A 67 18.71 8.93 -20.42
C ALA A 67 17.86 8.07 -21.37
N ASN A 68 18.05 8.19 -22.68
CA ASN A 68 17.38 7.33 -23.66
C ASN A 68 17.84 5.87 -23.53
N ASN A 69 19.12 5.64 -23.30
CA ASN A 69 19.69 4.31 -23.04
C ASN A 69 19.25 3.75 -21.69
N ILE A 70 19.10 4.58 -20.64
CA ILE A 70 18.51 4.18 -19.35
C ILE A 70 17.06 3.74 -19.54
N SER A 71 16.28 4.38 -20.43
CA SER A 71 14.89 3.97 -20.69
C SER A 71 14.79 2.62 -21.40
N GLN A 72 15.76 2.30 -22.24
CA GLN A 72 15.87 1.03 -22.97
C GLN A 72 16.38 -0.08 -22.04
N VAL A 73 17.38 0.25 -21.21
CA VAL A 73 17.94 -0.63 -20.17
C VAL A 73 16.93 -0.87 -19.04
N SER A 74 16.12 0.13 -18.65
CA SER A 74 15.05 -0.04 -17.64
C SER A 74 13.91 -0.93 -18.12
N LYS A 75 13.72 -1.07 -19.44
CA LYS A 75 12.74 -2.00 -20.02
C LYS A 75 13.27 -3.44 -20.12
N SER A 76 14.58 -3.62 -20.13
CA SER A 76 15.25 -4.93 -20.26
C SER A 76 15.86 -5.45 -18.95
N ILE A 77 16.00 -4.60 -17.93
CA ILE A 77 16.20 -5.02 -16.55
C ILE A 77 14.87 -5.62 -16.05
N PRO A 78 14.80 -6.91 -15.66
CA PRO A 78 13.66 -7.40 -14.91
C PRO A 78 13.55 -6.51 -13.67
N VAL A 79 12.44 -5.80 -13.50
CA VAL A 79 12.24 -4.76 -12.48
C VAL A 79 12.71 -5.26 -11.12
N ILE A 80 13.96 -4.93 -10.76
CA ILE A 80 14.50 -5.16 -9.41
C ILE A 80 13.83 -4.08 -8.55
N GLY A 81 12.70 -4.41 -7.94
CA GLY A 81 12.14 -3.60 -6.85
C GLY A 81 10.68 -3.14 -6.98
N GLN A 82 9.87 -3.68 -7.88
CA GLN A 82 8.47 -3.88 -7.48
C GLN A 82 8.50 -5.14 -6.62
N LYS A 83 8.56 -4.97 -5.30
CA LYS A 83 8.19 -6.05 -4.39
C LYS A 83 6.77 -6.42 -4.84
N LYS A 84 6.62 -7.51 -5.61
CA LYS A 84 5.31 -8.12 -5.87
C LYS A 84 4.67 -8.14 -4.50
N GLN A 85 3.58 -7.41 -4.32
CA GLN A 85 2.87 -7.41 -3.04
C GLN A 85 2.50 -8.87 -2.86
N GLU A 86 3.26 -9.59 -2.02
CA GLU A 86 3.03 -11.00 -1.79
C GLU A 86 1.63 -11.05 -1.19
N LEU A 87 0.71 -11.57 -2.00
CA LEU A 87 -0.68 -11.68 -1.62
C LEU A 87 -0.75 -12.47 -0.32
N LEU A 88 -1.51 -11.95 0.63
CA LEU A 88 -1.67 -12.55 1.95
C LEU A 88 -2.41 -13.88 1.83
N PRO A 89 -2.09 -14.90 2.63
CA PRO A 89 -2.84 -16.14 2.63
C PRO A 89 -4.31 -15.89 3.03
N MET A 90 -5.20 -16.76 2.56
CA MET A 90 -6.59 -16.76 3.02
C MET A 90 -6.65 -17.01 4.54
N PRO A 91 -7.52 -16.29 5.29
CA PRO A 91 -7.68 -16.49 6.74
C PRO A 91 -8.35 -17.83 7.07
N VAL A 92 -9.14 -18.36 6.12
CA VAL A 92 -9.76 -19.68 6.15
C VAL A 92 -9.95 -20.14 4.70
N ASP A 93 -9.80 -21.43 4.43
CA ASP A 93 -10.16 -22.00 3.14
C ASP A 93 -11.69 -21.93 2.96
N GLY A 94 -12.17 -21.48 1.81
CA GLY A 94 -13.60 -21.36 1.54
C GLY A 94 -13.92 -20.47 0.34
N GLU A 95 -15.18 -20.49 -0.06
CA GLU A 95 -15.71 -19.64 -1.13
C GLU A 95 -16.17 -18.30 -0.57
N VAL A 96 -15.89 -17.22 -1.30
CA VAL A 96 -16.41 -15.88 -0.97
C VAL A 96 -17.88 -15.82 -1.38
N SER A 97 -18.79 -15.78 -0.41
CA SER A 97 -20.23 -15.67 -0.66
C SER A 97 -20.74 -14.24 -0.70
N SER A 98 -19.98 -13.30 -0.12
CA SER A 98 -20.31 -11.89 -0.18
C SER A 98 -19.08 -11.01 -0.33
N GLU A 99 -19.20 -10.05 -1.23
CA GLU A 99 -18.13 -9.14 -1.63
C GLU A 99 -18.12 -7.85 -0.81
N TYR A 100 -16.95 -7.22 -0.77
CA TYR A 100 -16.80 -5.86 -0.26
C TYR A 100 -17.59 -4.85 -1.11
N GLY A 101 -18.15 -3.83 -0.45
CA GLY A 101 -18.79 -2.69 -1.12
C GLY A 101 -20.26 -2.47 -0.75
N MET A 102 -20.89 -1.51 -1.44
CA MET A 102 -22.29 -1.18 -1.23
C MET A 102 -23.20 -2.32 -1.74
N ARG A 103 -24.00 -2.88 -0.83
CA ARG A 103 -24.96 -3.94 -1.15
C ARG A 103 -26.24 -3.81 -0.35
N LEU A 104 -27.30 -4.49 -0.82
CA LEU A 104 -28.52 -4.66 -0.04
C LEU A 104 -28.23 -5.61 1.12
N HIS A 105 -28.42 -5.15 2.36
CA HIS A 105 -28.23 -5.98 3.55
C HIS A 105 -29.29 -7.10 3.57
N PRO A 106 -28.90 -8.39 3.69
CA PRO A 106 -29.82 -9.52 3.51
C PRO A 106 -30.94 -9.55 4.55
N ILE A 107 -30.64 -9.19 5.80
CA ILE A 107 -31.62 -9.18 6.90
C ILE A 107 -32.40 -7.86 6.96
N LEU A 108 -31.70 -6.72 6.97
CA LEU A 108 -32.29 -5.40 7.19
C LEU A 108 -32.95 -4.80 5.93
N LYS A 109 -32.67 -5.35 4.75
CA LYS A 109 -33.23 -4.92 3.44
C LYS A 109 -32.95 -3.44 3.10
N GLU A 110 -31.82 -2.91 3.55
CA GLU A 110 -31.34 -1.55 3.26
C GLU A 110 -29.99 -1.59 2.53
N GLN A 111 -29.70 -0.59 1.69
CA GLN A 111 -28.36 -0.41 1.10
C GLN A 111 -27.36 -0.05 2.20
N ARG A 112 -26.37 -0.91 2.40
CA ARG A 112 -25.31 -0.72 3.41
C ARG A 112 -23.96 -1.06 2.83
N MET A 113 -22.94 -0.40 3.37
CA MET A 113 -21.55 -0.69 3.06
C MET A 113 -21.15 -1.99 3.76
N HIS A 114 -20.64 -2.95 2.99
CA HIS A 114 -19.97 -4.13 3.52
C HIS A 114 -18.46 -3.88 3.53
N ASN A 115 -17.88 -3.75 4.72
CA ASN A 115 -16.48 -3.35 4.90
C ASN A 115 -15.48 -4.50 4.71
N GLY A 116 -15.95 -5.69 4.36
CA GLY A 116 -15.14 -6.89 4.23
C GLY A 116 -15.71 -7.87 3.21
N ILE A 117 -15.29 -9.12 3.32
CA ILE A 117 -15.80 -10.26 2.55
C ILE A 117 -16.35 -11.32 3.50
N ASP A 118 -17.33 -12.09 3.04
CA ASP A 118 -17.88 -13.22 3.77
C ASP A 118 -17.37 -14.52 3.14
N ILE A 119 -16.62 -15.33 3.89
CA ILE A 119 -16.02 -16.59 3.43
C ILE A 119 -16.79 -17.76 4.06
N VAL A 120 -17.52 -18.52 3.24
CA VAL A 120 -18.35 -19.62 3.71
C VAL A 120 -17.48 -20.83 4.05
N GLN A 121 -17.71 -21.35 5.25
CA GLN A 121 -17.06 -22.56 5.71
C GLN A 121 -17.87 -23.18 6.86
N LYS A 122 -17.68 -24.49 7.08
CA LYS A 122 -18.27 -25.22 8.20
C LYS A 122 -17.86 -24.61 9.53
N GLU A 123 -18.82 -24.56 10.45
CA GLU A 123 -18.56 -24.15 11.84
C GLU A 123 -17.48 -25.03 12.48
N GLY A 124 -16.59 -24.41 13.27
CA GLY A 124 -15.49 -25.09 13.95
C GLY A 124 -14.19 -25.19 13.15
N ILE A 125 -14.19 -24.80 11.86
CA ILE A 125 -12.96 -24.80 11.06
C ILE A 125 -11.99 -23.71 11.56
N PRO A 126 -10.67 -23.99 11.68
CA PRO A 126 -9.71 -23.02 12.17
C PRO A 126 -9.64 -21.75 11.32
N VAL A 127 -9.64 -20.58 11.97
CA VAL A 127 -9.38 -19.27 11.38
C VAL A 127 -7.97 -18.83 11.78
N LYS A 128 -7.19 -18.38 10.79
CA LYS A 128 -5.79 -18.03 10.94
C LYS A 128 -5.56 -16.54 10.76
N SER A 129 -4.57 -16.01 11.47
CA SER A 129 -4.06 -14.67 11.20
C SER A 129 -3.38 -14.62 9.83
N VAL A 130 -3.69 -13.61 9.02
CA VAL A 130 -3.14 -13.48 7.66
C VAL A 130 -1.74 -12.88 7.65
N LEU A 131 -1.31 -12.28 8.76
CA LEU A 131 -0.03 -11.60 8.89
C LEU A 131 0.40 -11.53 10.36
N ASP A 132 1.70 -11.46 10.61
CA ASP A 132 2.24 -11.16 11.94
C ASP A 132 1.63 -9.89 12.53
N GLY A 133 1.33 -9.88 13.82
CA GLY A 133 0.73 -8.70 14.46
C GLY A 133 0.43 -8.87 15.94
N VAL A 134 -0.24 -7.87 16.48
CA VAL A 134 -0.68 -7.82 17.88
C VAL A 134 -2.20 -7.71 17.91
N VAL A 135 -2.83 -8.61 18.66
CA VAL A 135 -4.27 -8.56 18.93
C VAL A 135 -4.56 -7.31 19.76
N PHE A 136 -5.16 -6.29 19.18
CA PHE A 136 -5.43 -5.05 19.93
C PHE A 136 -6.84 -5.00 20.51
N SER A 137 -7.74 -5.87 20.05
CA SER A 137 -9.11 -5.96 20.58
C SER A 137 -9.67 -7.37 20.38
N VAL A 138 -10.29 -7.91 21.43
CA VAL A 138 -11.16 -9.08 21.39
C VAL A 138 -12.50 -8.65 21.94
N GLY A 139 -13.57 -8.81 21.17
CA GLY A 139 -14.87 -8.28 21.55
C GLY A 139 -16.03 -9.13 21.09
N GLN A 140 -17.22 -8.79 21.58
CA GLN A 140 -18.46 -9.36 21.13
C GLN A 140 -19.53 -8.27 21.04
N ASP A 141 -20.24 -8.21 19.91
CA ASP A 141 -21.44 -7.39 19.77
C ASP A 141 -22.55 -8.12 19.02
N LYS A 142 -23.71 -7.48 18.89
CA LYS A 142 -24.91 -8.08 18.28
C LYS A 142 -24.79 -8.28 16.78
N GLU A 143 -24.01 -7.45 16.10
CA GLU A 143 -23.83 -7.48 14.65
C GLU A 143 -22.67 -8.41 14.29
N MET A 144 -21.47 -8.14 14.80
CA MET A 144 -20.24 -8.86 14.46
C MET A 144 -20.09 -10.19 15.19
N GLY A 145 -20.86 -10.44 16.26
CA GLY A 145 -20.67 -11.61 17.10
C GLY A 145 -19.30 -11.59 17.78
N ASN A 146 -18.71 -12.76 18.02
CA ASN A 146 -17.35 -12.84 18.55
C ASN A 146 -16.37 -12.38 17.47
N MET A 147 -15.47 -11.47 17.85
CA MET A 147 -14.53 -10.87 16.92
C MET A 147 -13.14 -10.66 17.51
N VAL A 148 -12.15 -10.75 16.64
CA VAL A 148 -10.74 -10.45 16.91
C VAL A 148 -10.28 -9.36 15.95
N ARG A 149 -9.59 -8.35 16.46
CA ARG A 149 -8.91 -7.33 15.64
C ARG A 149 -7.42 -7.34 15.88
N ILE A 150 -6.66 -7.40 14.80
CA ILE A 150 -5.19 -7.53 14.85
C ILE A 150 -4.59 -6.34 14.13
N ARG A 151 -3.64 -5.68 14.81
CA ARG A 151 -2.83 -4.62 14.23
C ARG A 151 -1.53 -5.22 13.73
N HIS A 152 -1.18 -4.89 12.50
CA HIS A 152 0.04 -5.30 11.84
C HIS A 152 0.91 -4.07 11.54
N ASP A 153 2.07 -4.31 10.96
CA ASP A 153 2.93 -3.25 10.44
C ASP A 153 2.25 -2.47 9.30
N ASN A 154 2.79 -1.31 8.95
CA ASN A 154 2.33 -0.45 7.86
C ASN A 154 0.86 0.02 7.98
N ASN A 155 0.41 0.29 9.21
CA ASN A 155 -0.96 0.76 9.50
C ASN A 155 -2.06 -0.17 8.96
N LEU A 156 -1.78 -1.47 8.89
CA LEU A 156 -2.72 -2.48 8.48
C LEU A 156 -3.42 -3.06 9.71
N VAL A 157 -4.75 -3.20 9.62
CA VAL A 157 -5.58 -3.85 10.62
C VAL A 157 -6.44 -4.90 9.93
N THR A 158 -6.56 -6.07 10.53
CA THR A 158 -7.48 -7.11 10.08
C THR A 158 -8.53 -7.38 11.14
N VAL A 159 -9.74 -7.70 10.67
CA VAL A 159 -10.90 -8.01 11.54
C VAL A 159 -11.42 -9.39 11.17
N TYR A 160 -11.67 -10.21 12.18
CA TYR A 160 -12.20 -11.57 12.05
C TYR A 160 -13.46 -11.65 12.90
N ALA A 161 -14.63 -11.84 12.30
CA ALA A 161 -15.91 -11.79 12.98
C ALA A 161 -16.76 -13.04 12.74
N HIS A 162 -17.90 -13.12 13.44
CA HIS A 162 -18.79 -14.28 13.52
C HIS A 162 -18.12 -15.55 14.06
N LEU A 163 -17.01 -15.42 14.80
CA LEU A 163 -16.26 -16.56 15.33
C LEU A 163 -17.11 -17.38 16.30
N LYS A 164 -16.88 -18.70 16.33
CA LYS A 164 -17.47 -19.56 17.36
C LYS A 164 -16.63 -19.49 18.63
N ASP A 165 -15.38 -19.91 18.51
CA ASP A 165 -14.40 -19.88 19.58
C ASP A 165 -13.32 -18.84 19.28
N VAL A 166 -12.81 -18.19 20.32
CA VAL A 166 -11.67 -17.26 20.25
C VAL A 166 -10.55 -17.82 21.12
N TYR A 167 -9.35 -17.95 20.56
CA TYR A 167 -8.20 -18.59 21.20
C TYR A 167 -7.10 -17.62 21.62
N VAL A 168 -7.25 -16.35 21.29
CA VAL A 168 -6.29 -15.28 21.61
C VAL A 168 -6.91 -14.26 22.56
N LYS A 169 -6.05 -13.49 23.25
CA LYS A 169 -6.46 -12.36 24.11
C LYS A 169 -5.87 -11.04 23.64
N GLU A 170 -6.38 -9.93 24.15
CA GLU A 170 -5.81 -8.62 23.90
C GLU A 170 -4.34 -8.55 24.31
N GLN A 171 -3.56 -7.80 23.53
CA GLN A 171 -2.10 -7.64 23.59
C GLN A 171 -1.29 -8.90 23.26
N GLU A 172 -1.93 -9.98 22.79
CA GLU A 172 -1.20 -11.18 22.35
C GLU A 172 -0.55 -10.98 20.98
N GLU A 173 0.71 -11.39 20.86
CA GLU A 173 1.43 -11.45 19.59
C GLU A 173 1.04 -12.71 18.83
N VAL A 174 0.70 -12.56 17.55
CA VAL A 174 0.40 -13.67 16.65
C VAL A 174 1.34 -13.66 15.44
N LYS A 175 1.57 -14.85 14.89
CA LYS A 175 2.28 -15.04 13.64
C LYS A 175 1.31 -15.30 12.48
N GLN A 176 1.73 -14.99 11.26
CA GLN A 176 1.01 -15.43 10.07
C GLN A 176 0.73 -16.94 10.16
N GLY A 177 -0.51 -17.33 9.88
CA GLY A 177 -0.96 -18.72 9.97
C GLY A 177 -1.33 -19.20 11.37
N PHE A 178 -1.09 -18.41 12.42
CA PHE A 178 -1.49 -18.75 13.79
C PHE A 178 -3.01 -18.83 13.92
N ILE A 179 -3.51 -19.88 14.56
CA ILE A 179 -4.96 -20.09 14.73
C ILE A 179 -5.47 -19.18 15.84
N ILE A 180 -6.34 -18.24 15.50
CA ILE A 180 -6.89 -17.24 16.42
C ILE A 180 -8.28 -17.59 16.95
N GLY A 181 -8.94 -18.57 16.31
CA GLY A 181 -10.30 -18.99 16.65
C GLY A 181 -10.84 -19.97 15.62
N THR A 182 -12.16 -20.13 15.61
CA THR A 182 -12.87 -21.02 14.69
C THR A 182 -14.05 -20.32 14.02
N VAL A 183 -14.35 -20.73 12.78
CA VAL A 183 -15.53 -20.28 12.04
C VAL A 183 -16.78 -20.53 12.87
N GLY A 184 -17.68 -19.56 12.91
CA GLY A 184 -18.93 -19.65 13.64
C GLY A 184 -20.11 -19.04 12.90
N LYS A 185 -21.15 -18.78 13.68
CA LYS A 185 -22.39 -18.13 13.27
C LYS A 185 -22.89 -17.23 14.42
N THR A 186 -21.95 -16.56 15.10
CA THR A 186 -22.30 -15.64 16.20
C THR A 186 -22.63 -14.25 15.65
N GLY A 187 -23.41 -13.46 16.40
CA GLY A 187 -23.89 -12.16 15.92
C GLY A 187 -24.97 -12.28 14.84
N LEU A 188 -24.97 -11.36 13.89
CA LEU A 188 -25.97 -11.26 12.84
C LEU A 188 -25.56 -12.05 11.58
N ALA A 189 -25.53 -13.38 11.71
CA ALA A 189 -25.14 -14.31 10.64
C ALA A 189 -26.26 -15.31 10.31
N GLU A 190 -26.60 -15.49 9.03
CA GLU A 190 -27.64 -16.45 8.59
C GLU A 190 -27.12 -17.89 8.51
N THR A 191 -25.88 -18.07 8.07
CA THR A 191 -25.18 -19.36 7.93
C THR A 191 -23.76 -19.25 8.50
N PRO A 192 -23.09 -20.36 8.84
CA PRO A 192 -21.70 -20.30 9.28
C PRO A 192 -20.77 -19.74 8.19
N HIS A 193 -20.01 -18.71 8.54
CA HIS A 193 -19.01 -18.07 7.68
C HIS A 193 -18.04 -17.24 8.53
N LEU A 194 -16.92 -16.85 7.93
CA LEU A 194 -16.03 -15.83 8.45
C LEU A 194 -16.33 -14.51 7.75
N HIS A 195 -16.67 -13.48 8.52
CA HIS A 195 -16.60 -12.11 8.01
C HIS A 195 -15.18 -11.56 8.24
N PHE A 196 -14.52 -11.15 7.16
CA PHE A 196 -13.12 -10.72 7.17
C PHE A 196 -12.96 -9.33 6.56
N GLU A 197 -12.35 -8.41 7.30
CA GLU A 197 -12.08 -7.05 6.85
C GLU A 197 -10.57 -6.76 6.82
N ILE A 198 -10.16 -5.91 5.88
CA ILE A 198 -8.85 -5.28 5.86
C ILE A 198 -9.02 -3.77 5.93
N TRP A 199 -8.28 -3.15 6.83
CA TRP A 199 -8.22 -1.72 7.03
C TRP A 199 -6.78 -1.25 6.85
N HIS A 200 -6.57 -0.22 6.04
CA HIS A 200 -5.27 0.37 5.81
C HIS A 200 -5.38 1.89 5.90
N ASN A 201 -4.56 2.49 6.77
CA ASN A 201 -4.64 3.93 7.11
C ASN A 201 -6.07 4.36 7.48
N ASP A 202 -6.69 3.61 8.40
CA ASP A 202 -8.03 3.85 8.95
C ASP A 202 -9.19 3.82 7.94
N LYS A 203 -8.97 3.19 6.77
CA LYS A 203 -10.02 2.98 5.75
C LYS A 203 -10.15 1.51 5.44
N ALA A 204 -11.39 1.02 5.39
CA ALA A 204 -11.69 -0.30 4.87
C ALA A 204 -11.29 -0.37 3.40
N GLU A 205 -10.60 -1.43 3.02
CA GLU A 205 -10.24 -1.74 1.64
C GLU A 205 -10.77 -3.11 1.26
N ASP A 206 -10.98 -3.32 -0.04
CA ASP A 206 -11.42 -4.60 -0.58
C ASP A 206 -10.38 -5.71 -0.30
N PRO A 207 -10.71 -6.73 0.52
CA PRO A 207 -9.76 -7.79 0.87
C PRO A 207 -9.27 -8.60 -0.34
N LYS A 208 -10.02 -8.65 -1.45
CA LYS A 208 -9.60 -9.37 -2.67
C LYS A 208 -8.32 -8.80 -3.28
N LYS A 209 -8.03 -7.52 -3.05
CA LYS A 209 -6.79 -6.87 -3.53
C LYS A 209 -5.56 -7.28 -2.72
N TRP A 210 -5.77 -7.84 -1.54
CA TRP A 210 -4.73 -8.18 -0.58
C TRP A 210 -4.51 -9.69 -0.48
N LEU A 211 -5.56 -10.48 -0.66
CA LEU A 211 -5.54 -11.92 -0.45
C LEU A 211 -5.12 -12.69 -1.71
N ASN A 212 -4.40 -13.80 -1.49
CA ASN A 212 -4.08 -14.77 -2.52
C ASN A 212 -5.29 -15.67 -2.72
N MET A 213 -6.31 -15.10 -3.33
CA MET A 213 -7.42 -15.88 -3.85
C MET A 213 -6.88 -16.60 -5.07
N LEU A 214 -6.87 -17.93 -5.02
CA LEU A 214 -6.60 -18.68 -6.23
C LEU A 214 -7.67 -18.27 -7.24
N ASP A 215 -7.24 -17.61 -8.32
CA ASP A 215 -8.09 -17.41 -9.47
C ASP A 215 -8.57 -18.81 -9.91
N GLU A 216 -9.86 -18.99 -10.19
CA GLU A 216 -10.42 -20.28 -10.62
C GLU A 216 -9.59 -20.88 -11.79
N ASP A 217 -9.07 -20.02 -12.66
CA ASP A 217 -8.17 -20.36 -13.78
C ASP A 217 -6.84 -20.98 -13.31
N ALA A 218 -6.24 -20.47 -12.22
CA ALA A 218 -4.99 -21.01 -11.66
C ALA A 218 -5.22 -22.37 -10.96
N GLN A 219 -6.44 -22.62 -10.51
CA GLN A 219 -6.83 -23.88 -9.88
C GLN A 219 -7.01 -24.99 -10.92
N GLU A 220 -7.47 -24.64 -12.13
CA GLU A 220 -7.54 -25.55 -13.27
C GLU A 220 -6.14 -25.94 -13.78
N GLU A 221 -5.22 -24.97 -13.94
CA GLU A 221 -3.81 -25.24 -14.31
C GLU A 221 -3.08 -26.11 -13.28
N LEU A 222 -3.31 -25.88 -11.97
CA LEU A 222 -2.69 -26.68 -10.91
C LEU A 222 -3.23 -28.11 -10.85
N ASN A 223 -4.51 -28.31 -11.22
CA ASN A 223 -5.14 -29.62 -11.28
C ASN A 223 -4.68 -30.39 -12.52
N GLU A 224 -4.50 -29.74 -13.67
CA GLU A 224 -3.89 -30.35 -14.85
C GLU A 224 -2.45 -30.79 -14.58
N PHE A 225 -1.62 -29.94 -13.95
CA PHE A 225 -0.23 -30.27 -13.66
C PHE A 225 -0.06 -31.44 -12.67
N LYS A 226 -1.01 -31.63 -11.74
CA LYS A 226 -1.01 -32.76 -10.79
C LYS A 226 -1.58 -34.06 -11.38
N SER A 227 -2.17 -34.00 -12.57
CA SER A 227 -2.76 -35.16 -13.26
C SER A 227 -1.82 -35.83 -14.29
N LEU A 228 -0.64 -35.24 -14.52
CA LEU A 228 0.48 -35.80 -15.29
C LEU A 228 1.43 -36.60 -14.39
#